data_AF-A0A3P7LEN4-F1
#
_entry.id   AF-A0A3P7LEN4-F1
#
_cell.length_a   1.000
_cell.length_b   1.000
_cell.length_c   1.000
_cell.angle_alpha   90.00
_cell.angle_beta   90.00
_cell.angle_gamma   90.00
#
_symmetry.space_group_name_H-M   'P 1'
#
loop_
_entity.id
_entity.type
_entity.pdbx_description
1 polymer ?
#
loop_
_entity_poly.entity_id
_entity_poly.type
_entity_poly.pdbx_seq_one_letter_code
_entity_poly.pdbx_strand_id
1 'polypeptide(L)'
;MLSYYSQKFGDQDENAEEDGAKREHGGSTIAKVRSISSLTESKPALHRSGSALTLSSAESIEDSPSAGNASAGTEMQRLRDEFGVNLHKFQSVLMETSSALKGVFNLPMPDFELPTMQQVLDGLDRDLYEKFALLINSWDQVISDVLTKLDEPRPVTVGPLEEIDYWRYRGKILTSVNESLRTKEATHIIELWNAANPDMPKSDRVAKIRALMAEAKDNARFLLLVERHFKNVQFGHSFNVVADTIPAMLQSLRLIWTISRGYNKDERMGPLLQKIAWALYDRVIRVMDIATLFR
;
A
#
# COMPACT_ATOMS: atom_id res chain seq x y z
N MET A 1 -30.19 10.43 -22.86
CA MET A 1 -29.27 10.17 -21.74
C MET A 1 -29.79 10.66 -20.37
N LEU A 2 -31.09 11.01 -20.23
CA LEU A 2 -31.72 11.34 -18.94
C LEU A 2 -32.58 10.19 -18.34
N SER A 3 -32.57 9.01 -18.95
CA SER A 3 -33.40 7.87 -18.53
C SER A 3 -32.72 6.90 -17.56
N TYR A 4 -31.40 7.01 -17.31
CA TYR A 4 -30.66 6.01 -16.53
C TYR A 4 -30.48 6.36 -15.05
N TYR A 5 -30.78 7.60 -14.65
CA TYR A 5 -30.54 8.09 -13.27
C TYR A 5 -31.78 8.13 -12.36
N SER A 6 -32.99 7.87 -12.90
CA SER A 6 -34.23 7.95 -12.10
C SER A 6 -34.64 6.63 -11.42
N GLN A 7 -33.85 5.55 -11.52
CA GLN A 7 -34.29 4.22 -11.11
C GLN A 7 -33.54 3.63 -9.90
N LYS A 8 -32.71 4.42 -9.18
CA LYS A 8 -31.94 3.89 -8.05
C LYS A 8 -32.15 4.53 -6.68
N PHE A 9 -32.97 5.58 -6.54
CA PHE A 9 -33.21 6.18 -5.22
C PHE A 9 -34.64 6.73 -5.08
N GLY A 10 -35.40 6.13 -4.14
CA GLY A 10 -36.76 6.48 -3.68
C GLY A 10 -37.77 5.37 -3.97
N ASP A 11 -38.47 4.73 -3.02
CA ASP A 11 -38.55 4.87 -1.56
C ASP A 11 -39.16 3.57 -0.95
N GLN A 12 -38.74 3.30 0.29
CA GLN A 12 -39.46 2.74 1.46
C GLN A 12 -40.14 1.35 1.54
N ASP A 13 -39.69 0.62 2.56
CA ASP A 13 -40.42 -0.07 3.67
C ASP A 13 -41.75 -0.81 3.40
N GLU A 14 -41.79 -2.12 3.70
CA GLU A 14 -42.51 -2.72 4.85
C GLU A 14 -42.58 -4.27 4.78
N ASN A 15 -42.28 -4.90 5.93
CA ASN A 15 -42.85 -6.13 6.51
C ASN A 15 -42.82 -7.48 5.74
N ALA A 16 -42.11 -8.46 6.32
CA ALA A 16 -42.70 -9.72 6.83
C ALA A 16 -41.66 -10.63 7.53
N GLU A 17 -41.92 -10.94 8.80
CA GLU A 17 -41.56 -12.18 9.51
C GLU A 17 -42.12 -13.41 8.73
N GLU A 18 -41.73 -14.68 8.86
CA GLU A 18 -41.41 -15.52 10.02
C GLU A 18 -40.95 -16.92 9.51
N ASP A 19 -40.42 -17.75 10.43
CA ASP A 19 -40.22 -19.22 10.37
C ASP A 19 -39.13 -19.81 9.45
N GLY A 20 -38.32 -20.80 9.85
CA GLY A 20 -38.32 -21.65 11.03
C GLY A 20 -37.77 -23.05 10.67
N ALA A 21 -36.95 -23.62 11.57
CA ALA A 21 -36.59 -25.05 11.72
C ALA A 21 -35.42 -25.69 10.92
N LYS A 22 -34.29 -25.80 11.64
CA LYS A 22 -33.56 -27.04 12.04
C LYS A 22 -33.39 -28.19 11.02
N ARG A 23 -32.13 -28.62 10.84
CA ARG A 23 -31.65 -29.99 11.16
C ARG A 23 -30.11 -30.08 11.19
N GLU A 24 -29.62 -30.71 12.25
CA GLU A 24 -28.24 -31.10 12.53
C GLU A 24 -27.85 -32.44 11.87
N HIS A 25 -26.53 -32.69 11.82
CA HIS A 25 -25.74 -33.94 11.72
C HIS A 25 -24.76 -33.86 10.53
N GLY A 26 -23.45 -34.07 10.66
CA GLY A 26 -22.61 -34.43 11.80
C GLY A 26 -21.17 -34.67 11.30
N GLY A 27 -20.22 -34.71 12.24
CA GLY A 27 -19.03 -35.58 12.19
C GLY A 27 -17.96 -35.35 11.13
N SER A 28 -16.92 -34.59 11.52
CA SER A 28 -15.48 -34.91 11.45
C SER A 28 -15.03 -36.06 10.53
N THR A 29 -14.02 -35.83 9.68
CA THR A 29 -12.69 -36.48 9.80
C THR A 29 -11.67 -35.89 8.83
N ILE A 30 -10.58 -35.40 9.40
CA ILE A 30 -9.31 -35.00 8.80
C ILE A 30 -8.46 -36.24 8.52
N ALA A 31 -7.79 -36.27 7.35
CA ALA A 31 -6.55 -37.00 6.95
C ALA A 31 -6.73 -37.48 5.50
N LYS A 32 -5.77 -37.48 4.57
CA LYS A 32 -4.32 -37.65 4.67
C LYS A 32 -3.75 -37.34 3.27
N VAL A 33 -2.87 -36.35 3.11
CA VAL A 33 -2.02 -36.26 1.90
C VAL A 33 -0.58 -36.01 2.34
N ARG A 34 0.24 -37.06 2.28
CA ARG A 34 1.71 -37.00 2.31
C ARG A 34 2.28 -38.14 1.47
N SER A 35 3.09 -37.75 0.48
CA SER A 35 4.32 -38.39 -0.07
C SER A 35 4.57 -37.72 -1.43
N ILE A 36 5.40 -36.69 -1.57
CA ILE A 36 6.88 -36.64 -1.64
C ILE A 36 7.47 -37.56 -2.72
N SER A 37 8.04 -36.93 -3.76
CA SER A 37 9.37 -37.14 -4.40
C SER A 37 9.31 -36.48 -5.79
N SER A 38 10.28 -35.74 -6.33
CA SER A 38 11.67 -35.39 -5.99
C SER A 38 12.22 -34.47 -7.09
N LEU A 39 13.40 -33.88 -6.85
CA LEU A 39 14.34 -33.23 -7.79
C LEU A 39 14.24 -31.70 -7.85
N THR A 40 14.91 -30.99 -6.93
CA THR A 40 16.32 -30.56 -6.96
C THR A 40 16.59 -29.46 -7.98
N GLU A 41 16.84 -28.24 -7.50
CA GLU A 41 18.06 -27.52 -7.84
C GLU A 41 18.37 -26.42 -6.82
N SER A 42 19.65 -26.37 -6.51
CA SER A 42 20.31 -25.69 -5.40
C SER A 42 20.84 -24.32 -5.80
N LYS A 43 20.74 -23.31 -4.92
CA LYS A 43 21.79 -22.27 -4.76
C LYS A 43 21.68 -21.52 -3.42
N PRO A 44 22.81 -21.04 -2.86
CA PRO A 44 23.01 -20.92 -1.43
C PRO A 44 22.62 -19.56 -0.84
N ALA A 45 22.30 -19.60 0.46
CA ALA A 45 22.04 -18.47 1.33
C ALA A 45 23.32 -17.68 1.64
N LEU A 46 23.25 -16.34 1.54
CA LEU A 46 24.22 -15.46 2.18
C LEU A 46 23.78 -15.18 3.62
N HIS A 47 24.63 -15.60 4.56
CA HIS A 47 24.58 -15.22 5.96
C HIS A 47 24.71 -13.70 6.12
N ARG A 48 23.70 -13.08 6.74
CA ARG A 48 23.75 -11.72 7.25
C ARG A 48 24.41 -11.76 8.64
N SER A 49 25.70 -11.44 8.72
CA SER A 49 26.37 -11.19 9.99
C SER A 49 26.37 -9.68 10.24
N GLY A 50 25.62 -9.25 11.26
CA GLY A 50 25.73 -7.92 11.82
C GLY A 50 26.94 -7.85 12.74
N SER A 51 27.69 -6.75 12.69
CA SER A 51 28.71 -6.45 13.70
C SER A 51 28.36 -5.16 14.42
N ALA A 52 28.25 -5.31 15.74
CA ALA A 52 28.02 -4.27 16.72
C ALA A 52 29.26 -3.38 16.89
N LEU A 53 29.02 -2.12 17.22
CA LEU A 53 30.01 -1.14 17.62
C LEU A 53 30.50 -1.48 19.04
N THR A 54 31.80 -1.73 19.21
CA THR A 54 32.45 -1.72 20.53
C THR A 54 33.74 -0.90 20.46
N LEU A 55 33.79 0.19 21.23
CA LEU A 55 35.02 0.90 21.59
C LEU A 55 35.84 0.04 22.56
N SER A 56 37.16 -0.02 22.36
CA SER A 56 38.12 -0.22 23.45
C SER A 56 39.50 0.35 23.09
N SER A 57 40.14 0.94 24.09
CA SER A 57 41.37 1.75 24.09
C SER A 57 42.70 0.97 23.97
N ALA A 58 43.74 1.69 23.54
CA ALA A 58 45.20 1.72 23.89
C ALA A 58 45.94 0.38 24.19
N GLU A 59 47.19 0.09 23.82
CA GLU A 59 48.41 0.91 23.61
C GLU A 59 49.54 -0.02 23.06
N SER A 60 50.62 0.58 22.54
CA SER A 60 52.03 0.07 22.46
C SER A 60 52.63 -0.09 21.06
N ILE A 61 53.81 0.53 20.92
CA ILE A 61 54.66 0.74 19.75
C ILE A 61 55.78 -0.30 19.74
N GLU A 62 56.06 -0.93 18.60
CA GLU A 62 57.40 -1.40 18.21
C GLU A 62 57.63 -1.18 16.70
N ASP A 63 58.89 -0.95 16.33
CA ASP A 63 59.38 -0.21 15.17
C ASP A 63 59.89 -1.13 14.02
N SER A 64 59.41 -0.88 12.79
CA SER A 64 60.00 -1.01 11.42
C SER A 64 60.86 -2.24 10.98
N PRO A 65 60.81 -2.69 9.68
CA PRO A 65 60.84 -1.80 8.51
C PRO A 65 59.95 -2.12 7.30
N SER A 66 59.58 -1.03 6.62
CA SER A 66 59.43 -0.87 5.17
C SER A 66 58.46 -1.79 4.40
N ALA A 67 57.19 -1.37 4.34
CA ALA A 67 56.27 -1.66 3.22
C ALA A 67 55.31 -0.46 2.97
N GLY A 68 55.79 0.77 3.21
CA GLY A 68 54.96 1.96 3.41
C GLY A 68 54.23 2.54 2.19
N ASN A 69 54.43 2.03 0.97
CA ASN A 69 53.80 2.61 -0.23
C ASN A 69 52.79 1.70 -0.93
N ALA A 70 52.71 0.40 -0.58
CA ALA A 70 51.77 -0.52 -1.22
C ALA A 70 50.40 -0.57 -0.51
N SER A 71 50.36 -0.44 0.81
CA SER A 71 49.13 -0.54 1.61
C SER A 71 48.19 0.65 1.41
N ALA A 72 48.72 1.88 1.44
CA ALA A 72 47.94 3.10 1.25
C ALA A 72 47.35 3.21 -0.17
N GLY A 73 48.11 2.77 -1.18
CA GLY A 73 47.61 2.68 -2.56
C GLY A 73 46.50 1.63 -2.70
N THR A 74 46.64 0.50 -2.01
CA THR A 74 45.65 -0.59 -2.01
C THR A 74 44.38 -0.20 -1.26
N GLU A 75 44.48 0.50 -0.13
CA GLU A 75 43.34 1.03 0.61
C GLU A 75 42.63 2.15 -0.15
N MET A 76 43.37 3.07 -0.76
CA MET A 76 42.81 4.14 -1.59
C MET A 76 42.12 3.57 -2.85
N GLN A 77 42.65 2.51 -3.43
CA GLN A 77 42.01 1.79 -4.52
C GLN A 77 40.74 1.08 -4.05
N ARG A 78 40.79 0.40 -2.91
CA ARG A 78 39.62 -0.26 -2.31
C ARG A 78 38.50 0.73 -1.98
N LEU A 79 38.82 1.89 -1.42
CA LEU A 79 37.85 2.96 -1.14
C LEU A 79 37.24 3.52 -2.41
N ARG A 80 38.05 3.67 -3.47
CA ARG A 80 37.58 4.11 -4.79
C ARG A 80 36.63 3.10 -5.42
N ASP A 81 36.96 1.81 -5.31
CA ASP A 81 36.12 0.73 -5.82
C ASP A 81 34.82 0.61 -5.01
N GLU A 82 34.90 0.71 -3.67
CA GLU A 82 33.73 0.72 -2.79
C GLU A 82 32.82 1.92 -3.05
N PHE A 83 33.39 3.11 -3.24
CA PHE A 83 32.65 4.30 -3.63
C PHE A 83 32.01 4.13 -5.02
N GLY A 84 32.75 3.57 -5.99
CA GLY A 84 32.23 3.26 -7.32
C GLY A 84 31.06 2.27 -7.29
N VAL A 85 31.18 1.20 -6.50
CA VAL A 85 30.11 0.22 -6.29
C VAL A 85 28.90 0.87 -5.61
N ASN A 86 29.12 1.70 -4.59
CA ASN A 86 28.03 2.38 -3.87
C ASN A 86 27.34 3.43 -4.75
N LEU A 87 28.09 4.16 -5.58
CA LEU A 87 27.53 5.13 -6.53
C LEU A 87 26.73 4.42 -7.62
N HIS A 88 27.21 3.27 -8.13
CA HIS A 88 26.48 2.47 -9.09
C HIS A 88 25.20 1.87 -8.50
N LYS A 89 25.24 1.39 -7.25
CA LYS A 89 24.03 0.94 -6.52
C LYS A 89 23.05 2.08 -6.35
N PHE A 90 23.51 3.26 -5.96
CA PHE A 90 22.67 4.44 -5.81
C PHE A 90 22.05 4.87 -7.14
N GLN A 91 22.82 4.92 -8.23
CA GLN A 91 22.31 5.19 -9.58
C GLN A 91 21.27 4.15 -10.00
N SER A 92 21.51 2.87 -9.69
CA SER A 92 20.55 1.80 -10.01
C SER A 92 19.24 2.00 -9.25
N VAL A 93 19.31 2.33 -7.96
CA VAL A 93 18.14 2.71 -7.16
C VAL A 93 17.45 3.96 -7.72
N LEU A 94 18.19 4.98 -8.17
CA LEU A 94 17.63 6.18 -8.79
C LEU A 94 16.95 5.90 -10.13
N MET A 95 17.53 5.06 -10.98
CA MET A 95 16.94 4.66 -12.26
C MET A 95 15.70 3.79 -12.06
N GLU A 96 15.74 2.85 -11.11
CA GLU A 96 14.60 2.03 -10.72
C GLU A 96 13.50 2.89 -10.10
N THR A 97 13.85 3.87 -9.27
CA THR A 97 12.91 4.83 -8.70
C THR A 97 12.34 5.76 -9.77
N SER A 98 13.14 6.22 -10.74
CA SER A 98 12.69 7.05 -11.86
C SER A 98 11.78 6.29 -12.82
N SER A 99 12.10 5.03 -13.11
CA SER A 99 11.26 4.13 -13.89
C SER A 99 9.97 3.81 -13.16
N ALA A 100 10.03 3.52 -11.85
CA ALA A 100 8.86 3.35 -11.00
C ALA A 100 8.02 4.63 -10.92
N LEU A 101 8.65 5.81 -10.93
CA LEU A 101 8.01 7.13 -11.03
C LEU A 101 7.41 7.41 -12.42
N LYS A 102 7.85 6.74 -13.49
CA LYS A 102 7.23 6.79 -14.83
C LYS A 102 6.16 5.71 -15.03
N GLY A 103 6.23 4.61 -14.27
CA GLY A 103 5.21 3.56 -14.17
C GLY A 103 4.07 3.90 -13.18
N VAL A 104 4.17 5.07 -12.52
CA VAL A 104 3.07 5.80 -11.88
C VAL A 104 1.96 6.00 -12.91
N PHE A 105 0.74 5.64 -12.51
CA PHE A 105 -0.52 5.83 -13.22
C PHE A 105 -0.47 6.85 -14.38
N ASN A 106 -0.80 6.43 -15.61
CA ASN A 106 -0.86 7.31 -16.76
C ASN A 106 -2.29 7.37 -17.32
N LEU A 107 -2.72 8.57 -17.70
CA LEU A 107 -3.99 8.76 -18.38
C LEU A 107 -3.82 8.38 -19.86
N PRO A 108 -4.83 7.72 -20.47
CA PRO A 108 -4.84 7.48 -21.91
C PRO A 108 -4.62 8.79 -22.69
N MET A 109 -3.69 8.77 -23.65
CA MET A 109 -3.46 9.91 -24.53
C MET A 109 -4.49 9.93 -25.66
N PRO A 110 -4.88 11.11 -26.17
CA PRO A 110 -5.70 11.22 -27.36
C PRO A 110 -4.99 10.61 -28.56
N ASP A 111 -5.71 9.80 -29.35
CA ASP A 111 -5.28 9.28 -30.65
C ASP A 111 -5.76 10.16 -31.83
N PHE A 112 -6.31 11.33 -31.51
CA PHE A 112 -6.83 12.33 -32.43
C PHE A 112 -6.25 13.71 -32.11
N GLU A 113 -6.33 14.62 -33.08
CA GLU A 113 -5.91 16.00 -32.88
C GLU A 113 -6.89 16.73 -31.95
N LEU A 114 -6.38 17.23 -30.83
CA LEU A 114 -7.20 17.98 -29.88
C LEU A 114 -7.73 19.26 -30.54
N PRO A 115 -9.02 19.58 -30.36
CA PRO A 115 -9.57 20.83 -30.88
C PRO A 115 -8.95 22.03 -30.18
N THR A 116 -8.78 23.12 -30.92
CA THR A 116 -8.46 24.42 -30.34
C THR A 116 -9.66 24.96 -29.57
N MET A 117 -9.41 25.86 -28.61
CA MET A 117 -10.49 26.50 -27.85
C MET A 117 -11.51 27.19 -28.78
N GLN A 118 -11.05 27.78 -29.89
CA GLN A 118 -11.93 28.41 -30.87
C GLN A 118 -12.87 27.39 -31.53
N GLN A 119 -12.34 26.24 -31.98
CA GLN A 119 -13.15 25.17 -32.56
C GLN A 119 -14.18 24.59 -31.58
N VAL A 120 -13.82 24.53 -30.29
CA VAL A 120 -14.76 24.11 -29.24
C VAL A 120 -15.93 25.10 -29.11
N LEU A 121 -15.65 26.40 -29.12
CA LEU A 121 -16.67 27.46 -28.99
C LEU A 121 -17.56 27.57 -30.23
N ASP A 122 -17.01 27.32 -31.42
CA ASP A 122 -17.74 27.34 -32.68
C ASP A 122 -18.64 26.10 -32.86
N GLY A 123 -18.44 25.08 -32.03
CA GLY A 123 -19.17 23.81 -32.05
C GLY A 123 -18.36 22.71 -32.74
N LEU A 124 -18.16 21.59 -32.03
CA LEU A 124 -17.44 20.44 -32.55
C LEU A 124 -18.31 19.62 -33.51
N ASP A 125 -17.67 19.05 -34.54
CA ASP A 125 -18.28 18.03 -35.37
C ASP A 125 -18.62 16.78 -34.54
N ARG A 126 -19.63 16.03 -34.99
CA ARG A 126 -20.12 14.85 -34.27
C ARG A 126 -19.00 13.83 -34.01
N ASP A 127 -18.16 13.58 -35.00
CA ASP A 127 -17.15 12.53 -34.94
C ASP A 127 -16.02 12.91 -33.96
N LEU A 128 -15.55 14.16 -33.99
CA LEU A 128 -14.57 14.65 -33.02
C LEU A 128 -15.13 14.71 -31.60
N TYR A 129 -16.38 15.16 -31.44
CA TYR A 129 -17.03 15.17 -30.12
C TYR A 129 -17.14 13.75 -29.55
N GLU A 130 -17.50 12.76 -30.36
CA GLU A 130 -17.59 11.36 -29.93
C GLU A 130 -16.22 10.82 -29.50
N LYS A 131 -15.16 11.05 -30.27
CA LYS A 131 -13.78 10.70 -29.88
C LYS A 131 -13.37 11.37 -28.57
N PHE A 132 -13.73 12.64 -28.40
CA PHE A 132 -13.40 13.39 -27.19
C PHE A 132 -14.14 12.85 -25.95
N ALA A 133 -15.43 12.51 -26.11
CA ALA A 133 -16.21 11.87 -25.06
C ALA A 133 -15.66 10.49 -24.68
N LEU A 134 -15.24 9.69 -25.67
CA LEU A 134 -14.59 8.40 -25.44
C LEU A 134 -13.29 8.54 -24.65
N LEU A 135 -12.47 9.56 -24.95
CA LEU A 135 -11.26 9.85 -24.18
C LEU A 135 -11.58 10.13 -22.71
N ILE A 136 -12.52 11.04 -22.42
CA ILE A 136 -12.90 11.37 -21.04
C ILE A 136 -13.51 10.17 -20.31
N ASN A 137 -14.32 9.36 -20.99
CA ASN A 137 -14.85 8.12 -20.43
C ASN A 137 -13.74 7.09 -20.15
N SER A 138 -12.72 7.00 -21.02
CA SER A 138 -11.57 6.11 -20.78
C SER A 138 -10.79 6.54 -19.53
N TRP A 139 -10.66 7.85 -19.29
CA TRP A 139 -10.05 8.35 -18.06
C TRP A 139 -10.89 7.99 -16.83
N ASP A 140 -12.22 8.00 -16.93
CA ASP A 140 -13.13 7.63 -15.83
C ASP A 140 -12.93 6.18 -15.48
N GLN A 141 -12.90 5.34 -16.52
CA GLN A 141 -12.71 3.91 -16.37
C GLN A 141 -11.37 3.61 -15.70
N VAL A 142 -10.27 4.16 -16.21
CA VAL A 142 -8.92 3.90 -15.67
C VAL A 142 -8.79 4.39 -14.22
N ILE A 143 -9.37 5.54 -13.88
CA ILE A 143 -9.40 6.01 -12.47
C ILE A 143 -10.27 5.08 -11.62
N SER A 144 -11.45 4.68 -12.11
CA SER A 144 -12.36 3.79 -11.41
C SER A 144 -11.72 2.44 -11.13
N ASP A 145 -11.05 1.84 -12.12
CA ASP A 145 -10.36 0.55 -12.00
C ASP A 145 -9.29 0.60 -10.91
N VAL A 146 -8.53 1.71 -10.85
CA VAL A 146 -7.55 1.92 -9.79
C VAL A 146 -8.20 2.03 -8.42
N LEU A 147 -9.31 2.77 -8.30
CA LEU A 147 -10.04 2.89 -7.04
C LEU A 147 -10.63 1.56 -6.60
N THR A 148 -11.23 0.80 -7.51
CA THR A 148 -11.76 -0.54 -7.25
C THR A 148 -10.68 -1.47 -6.76
N LYS A 149 -9.50 -1.47 -7.39
CA LYS A 149 -8.35 -2.27 -6.95
C LYS A 149 -7.85 -1.87 -5.57
N LEU A 150 -7.86 -0.57 -5.25
CA LEU A 150 -7.48 -0.08 -3.93
C LEU A 150 -8.52 -0.42 -2.85
N ASP A 151 -9.76 -0.72 -3.23
CA ASP A 151 -10.85 -1.07 -2.31
C ASP A 151 -11.08 -2.59 -2.20
N GLU A 152 -10.23 -3.41 -2.84
CA GLU A 152 -10.31 -4.87 -2.76
C GLU A 152 -10.25 -5.37 -1.30
N PRO A 153 -11.05 -6.40 -0.96
CA PRO A 153 -11.08 -6.96 0.38
C PRO A 153 -9.73 -7.57 0.72
N ARG A 154 -9.20 -7.21 1.90
CA ARG A 154 -7.90 -7.66 2.37
C ARG A 154 -8.07 -8.75 3.42
N PRO A 155 -7.30 -9.85 3.35
CA PRO A 155 -7.40 -10.94 4.31
C PRO A 155 -7.00 -10.46 5.71
N VAL A 156 -7.58 -11.08 6.74
CA VAL A 156 -7.20 -10.83 8.14
C VAL A 156 -5.84 -11.48 8.46
N THR A 157 -5.46 -12.51 7.69
CA THR A 157 -4.32 -13.40 7.96
C THR A 157 -2.94 -12.81 7.63
N VAL A 158 -2.84 -11.50 7.47
CA VAL A 158 -1.58 -10.77 7.17
C VAL A 158 -1.08 -9.98 8.36
N GLY A 159 -1.92 -9.82 9.39
CA GLY A 159 -1.62 -9.07 10.61
C GLY A 159 -1.85 -7.56 10.48
N PRO A 160 -1.71 -6.83 11.59
CA PRO A 160 -2.12 -5.42 11.67
C PRO A 160 -1.14 -4.44 11.00
N LEU A 161 0.12 -4.85 10.77
CA LEU A 161 1.10 -4.02 10.07
C LEU A 161 0.71 -3.78 8.60
N GLU A 162 0.04 -4.74 7.99
CA GLU A 162 -0.44 -4.60 6.61
C GLU A 162 -1.44 -3.44 6.48
N GLU A 163 -2.23 -3.13 7.52
CA GLU A 163 -3.15 -2.00 7.46
C GLU A 163 -2.40 -0.66 7.34
N ILE A 164 -1.23 -0.53 7.98
CA ILE A 164 -0.37 0.66 7.84
C ILE A 164 0.17 0.76 6.41
N ASP A 165 0.67 -0.37 5.90
CA ASP A 165 1.24 -0.43 4.55
C ASP A 165 0.18 -0.16 3.48
N TYR A 166 -1.04 -0.64 3.69
CA TYR A 166 -2.20 -0.35 2.86
C TYR A 166 -2.46 1.16 2.76
N TRP A 167 -2.58 1.89 3.89
CA TRP A 167 -2.86 3.32 3.85
C TRP A 167 -1.71 4.13 3.25
N ARG A 168 -0.46 3.72 3.48
CA ARG A 168 0.72 4.30 2.81
C ARG A 168 0.70 4.07 1.30
N TYR A 169 0.44 2.84 0.88
CA TYR A 169 0.36 2.46 -0.53
C TYR A 169 -0.77 3.18 -1.25
N ARG A 170 -1.98 3.17 -0.67
CA ARG A 170 -3.14 3.91 -1.17
C ARG A 170 -2.80 5.39 -1.35
N GLY A 171 -2.16 6.02 -0.36
CA GLY A 171 -1.72 7.41 -0.46
C GLY A 171 -0.74 7.65 -1.62
N LYS A 172 0.22 6.74 -1.84
CA LYS A 172 1.17 6.82 -2.96
C LYS A 172 0.46 6.73 -4.31
N ILE A 173 -0.44 5.76 -4.50
CA ILE A 173 -1.19 5.59 -5.74
C ILE A 173 -2.10 6.79 -6.01
N LEU A 174 -2.82 7.29 -5.01
CA LEU A 174 -3.68 8.46 -5.19
C LEU A 174 -2.89 9.74 -5.48
N THR A 175 -1.68 9.88 -4.92
CA THR A 175 -0.76 10.96 -5.26
C THR A 175 -0.38 10.91 -6.74
N SER A 176 -0.03 9.72 -7.21
CA SER A 176 0.27 9.42 -8.60
C SER A 176 -0.90 9.77 -9.54
N VAL A 177 -2.14 9.37 -9.20
CA VAL A 177 -3.34 9.74 -9.98
C VAL A 177 -3.54 11.26 -10.04
N ASN A 178 -3.41 11.94 -8.90
CA ASN A 178 -3.55 13.40 -8.82
C ASN A 178 -2.46 14.15 -9.59
N GLU A 179 -1.23 13.63 -9.65
CA GLU A 179 -0.16 14.20 -10.45
C GLU A 179 -0.48 14.13 -11.95
N SER A 180 -0.97 12.97 -12.42
CA SER A 180 -1.34 12.78 -13.83
C SER A 180 -2.49 13.69 -14.26
N LEU A 181 -3.50 13.88 -13.40
CA LEU A 181 -4.59 14.83 -13.62
C LEU A 181 -4.17 16.32 -13.59
N ARG A 182 -2.98 16.63 -13.08
CA ARG A 182 -2.44 18.00 -12.97
C ARG A 182 -1.38 18.33 -14.02
N THR A 183 -1.08 17.40 -14.93
CA THR A 183 -0.20 17.68 -16.06
C THR A 183 -0.81 18.77 -16.95
N LYS A 184 0.03 19.58 -17.60
CA LYS A 184 -0.45 20.68 -18.47
C LYS A 184 -1.40 20.19 -19.56
N GLU A 185 -1.06 19.05 -20.15
CA GLU A 185 -1.87 18.38 -21.17
C GLU A 185 -3.23 17.93 -20.60
N ALA A 186 -3.23 17.26 -19.43
CA ALA A 186 -4.49 16.82 -18.84
C ALA A 186 -5.40 17.98 -18.43
N THR A 187 -4.83 19.04 -17.86
CA THR A 187 -5.60 20.25 -17.52
C THR A 187 -6.17 20.92 -18.75
N HIS A 188 -5.41 20.99 -19.85
CA HIS A 188 -5.88 21.55 -21.10
C HIS A 188 -7.03 20.76 -21.71
N ILE A 189 -6.92 19.43 -21.73
CA ILE A 189 -7.99 18.51 -22.17
C ILE A 189 -9.26 18.72 -21.35
N ILE A 190 -9.15 18.82 -20.02
CA ILE A 190 -10.30 19.06 -19.12
C ILE A 190 -10.93 20.43 -19.38
N GLU A 191 -10.12 21.46 -19.63
CA GLU A 191 -10.61 22.81 -19.97
C GLU A 191 -11.42 22.81 -21.27
N LEU A 192 -10.88 22.19 -22.33
CA LEU A 192 -11.55 22.05 -23.62
C LEU A 192 -12.86 21.25 -23.47
N TRP A 193 -12.84 20.15 -22.71
CA TRP A 193 -14.05 19.35 -22.46
C TRP A 193 -15.14 20.14 -21.72
N ASN A 194 -14.76 20.92 -20.70
CA ASN A 194 -15.71 21.77 -19.97
C ASN A 194 -16.27 22.90 -20.86
N ALA A 195 -15.45 23.47 -21.74
CA ALA A 195 -15.90 24.49 -22.70
C ALA A 195 -16.87 23.91 -23.75
N ALA A 196 -16.66 22.66 -24.16
CA ALA A 196 -17.57 21.95 -25.08
C ALA A 196 -18.91 21.55 -24.43
N ASN A 197 -18.97 21.54 -23.09
CA ASN A 197 -20.12 21.07 -22.32
C ASN A 197 -20.49 22.04 -21.19
N PRO A 198 -20.88 23.30 -21.50
CA PRO A 198 -21.12 24.33 -20.48
C PRO A 198 -22.29 24.02 -19.55
N ASP A 199 -23.28 23.26 -20.03
CA ASP A 199 -24.46 22.86 -19.26
C ASP A 199 -24.20 21.66 -18.33
N MET A 200 -23.05 20.99 -18.49
CA MET A 200 -22.67 19.84 -17.67
C MET A 200 -21.96 20.28 -16.39
N PRO A 201 -22.17 19.58 -15.26
CA PRO A 201 -21.36 19.79 -14.06
C PRO A 201 -19.88 19.62 -14.38
N LYS A 202 -19.06 20.54 -13.87
CA LYS A 202 -17.60 20.42 -13.99
C LYS A 202 -17.13 19.13 -13.35
N SER A 203 -16.17 18.49 -14.01
CA SER A 203 -15.50 17.29 -13.51
C SER A 203 -15.01 17.47 -12.06
N ASP A 204 -15.52 16.62 -11.15
CA ASP A 204 -15.16 16.64 -9.73
C ASP A 204 -13.95 15.75 -9.40
N ARG A 205 -13.40 15.06 -10.40
CA ARG A 205 -12.35 14.03 -10.26
C ARG A 205 -11.18 14.49 -9.42
N VAL A 206 -10.65 15.67 -9.72
CA VAL A 206 -9.49 16.23 -9.00
C VAL A 206 -9.84 16.47 -7.54
N ALA A 207 -11.03 16.97 -7.24
CA ALA A 207 -11.48 17.20 -5.87
C ALA A 207 -11.68 15.86 -5.13
N LYS A 208 -12.32 14.89 -5.78
CA LYS A 208 -12.53 13.54 -5.24
C LYS A 208 -11.21 12.83 -4.92
N ILE A 209 -10.27 12.81 -5.85
CA ILE A 209 -8.95 12.20 -5.63
C ILE A 209 -8.20 12.92 -4.50
N ARG A 210 -8.24 14.26 -4.44
CA ARG A 210 -7.62 15.01 -3.34
C ARG A 210 -8.23 14.69 -1.97
N ALA A 211 -9.54 14.53 -1.89
CA ALA A 211 -10.21 14.13 -0.66
C ALA A 211 -9.74 12.74 -0.20
N LEU A 212 -9.67 11.77 -1.11
CA LEU A 212 -9.16 10.42 -0.83
C LEU A 212 -7.68 10.43 -0.43
N MET A 213 -6.85 11.28 -1.06
CA MET A 213 -5.44 11.45 -0.69
C MET A 213 -5.30 11.98 0.74
N ALA A 214 -6.09 13.00 1.10
CA ALA A 214 -6.09 13.60 2.42
C ALA A 214 -6.51 12.58 3.48
N GLU A 215 -7.55 11.80 3.20
CA GLU A 215 -7.98 10.69 4.04
C GLU A 215 -6.87 9.65 4.24
N ALA A 216 -6.26 9.18 3.15
CA ALA A 216 -5.22 8.16 3.23
C ALA A 216 -4.02 8.62 4.07
N LYS A 217 -3.62 9.90 3.89
CA LYS A 217 -2.55 10.53 4.65
C LYS A 217 -2.88 10.64 6.13
N ASP A 218 -4.11 11.02 6.47
CA ASP A 218 -4.56 11.16 7.85
C ASP A 218 -4.63 9.80 8.57
N ASN A 219 -5.25 8.81 7.92
CA ASN A 219 -5.32 7.43 8.44
C ASN A 219 -3.93 6.84 8.66
N ALA A 220 -3.02 7.01 7.71
CA ALA A 220 -1.63 6.56 7.87
C ALA A 220 -0.99 7.20 9.11
N ARG A 221 -1.15 8.52 9.33
CA ARG A 221 -0.59 9.17 10.52
C ARG A 221 -1.11 8.60 11.83
N PHE A 222 -2.40 8.35 11.95
CA PHE A 222 -2.97 7.76 13.17
C PHE A 222 -2.43 6.36 13.42
N LEU A 223 -2.37 5.51 12.39
CA LEU A 223 -1.88 4.14 12.56
C LEU A 223 -0.38 4.07 12.87
N LEU A 224 0.41 5.06 12.45
CA LEU A 224 1.82 5.13 12.83
C LEU A 224 2.03 5.29 14.33
N LEU A 225 1.05 5.83 15.06
CA LEU A 225 1.11 5.92 16.52
C LEU A 225 1.14 4.53 17.18
N VAL A 226 0.61 3.50 16.52
CA VAL A 226 0.53 2.13 17.03
C VAL A 226 1.46 1.15 16.31
N GLU A 227 2.24 1.61 15.33
CA GLU A 227 3.15 0.76 14.53
C GLU A 227 4.09 -0.08 15.42
N ARG A 228 4.65 0.54 16.46
CA ARG A 228 5.53 -0.15 17.41
C ARG A 228 4.81 -1.26 18.17
N HIS A 229 3.57 -1.02 18.58
CA HIS A 229 2.75 -2.02 19.27
C HIS A 229 2.45 -3.20 18.36
N PHE A 230 2.09 -2.94 17.09
CA PHE A 230 1.85 -3.97 16.10
C PHE A 230 3.10 -4.82 15.82
N LYS A 231 4.29 -4.19 15.75
CA LYS A 231 5.57 -4.92 15.63
C LYS A 231 5.83 -5.83 16.83
N ASN A 232 5.57 -5.34 18.05
CA ASN A 232 5.71 -6.16 19.26
C ASN A 232 4.73 -7.34 19.26
N VAL A 233 3.47 -7.14 18.85
CA VAL A 233 2.48 -8.21 18.78
C VAL A 233 2.87 -9.28 17.76
N GLN A 234 3.34 -8.87 16.57
CA GLN A 234 3.63 -9.79 15.47
C GLN A 234 5.02 -10.44 15.57
N PHE A 235 6.02 -9.71 16.10
CA PHE A 235 7.43 -10.11 16.09
C PHE A 235 8.12 -10.07 17.46
N GLY A 236 7.40 -9.76 18.54
CA GLY A 236 7.97 -9.68 19.89
C GLY A 236 8.60 -10.99 20.33
N HIS A 237 9.83 -10.95 20.85
CA HIS A 237 10.66 -12.13 21.10
C HIS A 237 10.15 -13.06 22.22
N SER A 238 9.32 -12.58 23.15
CA SER A 238 8.76 -13.36 24.26
C SER A 238 7.27 -13.05 24.48
N PHE A 239 6.54 -14.00 25.09
CA PHE A 239 5.12 -13.80 25.42
C PHE A 239 4.89 -12.65 26.41
N ASN A 240 5.81 -12.43 27.34
CA ASN A 240 5.74 -11.32 28.30
C ASN A 240 5.75 -9.97 27.57
N VAL A 241 6.64 -9.79 26.59
CA VAL A 241 6.69 -8.56 25.79
C VAL A 241 5.38 -8.30 25.04
N VAL A 242 4.76 -9.36 24.50
CA VAL A 242 3.45 -9.24 23.83
C VAL A 242 2.37 -8.89 24.85
N ALA A 243 2.30 -9.60 25.98
CA ALA A 243 1.33 -9.37 27.04
C ALA A 243 1.39 -7.94 27.60
N ASP A 244 2.60 -7.45 27.90
CA ASP A 244 2.83 -6.10 28.40
C ASP A 244 2.48 -5.01 27.37
N THR A 245 2.55 -5.34 26.07
CA THR A 245 2.20 -4.42 24.98
C THR A 245 0.70 -4.23 24.84
N ILE A 246 -0.12 -5.25 25.13
CA ILE A 246 -1.57 -5.25 24.86
C ILE A 246 -2.31 -4.09 25.55
N PRO A 247 -2.14 -3.83 26.87
CA PRO A 247 -2.86 -2.74 27.53
C PRO A 247 -2.55 -1.37 26.93
N ALA A 248 -1.27 -1.10 26.66
CA ALA A 248 -0.83 0.14 26.04
C ALA A 248 -1.39 0.30 24.61
N MET A 249 -1.35 -0.77 23.83
CA MET A 249 -1.89 -0.79 22.46
C MET A 249 -3.40 -0.49 22.45
N LEU A 250 -4.17 -1.13 23.33
CA LEU A 250 -5.63 -0.91 23.41
C LEU A 250 -5.96 0.52 23.83
N GLN A 251 -5.15 1.14 24.71
CA GLN A 251 -5.32 2.56 25.01
C GLN A 251 -5.03 3.47 23.81
N SER A 252 -3.94 3.22 23.09
CA SER A 252 -3.65 3.97 21.86
C SER A 252 -4.76 3.80 20.82
N LEU A 253 -5.32 2.60 20.65
CA LEU A 253 -6.45 2.34 19.77
C LEU A 253 -7.73 3.05 20.22
N ARG A 254 -7.99 3.15 21.53
CA ARG A 254 -9.10 3.93 22.08
C ARG A 254 -8.95 5.43 21.78
N LEU A 255 -7.74 5.97 21.87
CA LEU A 255 -7.47 7.36 21.50
C LEU A 255 -7.68 7.57 20.00
N ILE A 256 -7.20 6.65 19.16
CA ILE A 256 -7.43 6.69 17.71
C ILE A 256 -8.93 6.64 17.41
N TRP A 257 -9.70 5.75 18.03
CA TRP A 257 -11.16 5.68 17.88
C TRP A 257 -11.85 7.01 18.25
N THR A 258 -11.35 7.69 19.28
CA THR A 258 -11.96 8.93 19.77
C THR A 258 -11.65 10.13 18.85
N ILE A 259 -10.45 10.19 18.27
CA ILE A 259 -9.94 11.38 17.57
C ILE A 259 -9.99 11.23 16.04
N SER A 260 -9.74 10.02 15.52
CA SER A 260 -9.64 9.77 14.08
C SER A 260 -11.02 9.72 13.43
N ARG A 261 -11.22 10.48 12.36
CA ARG A 261 -12.45 10.42 11.56
C ARG A 261 -12.57 9.15 10.72
N GLY A 262 -11.45 8.48 10.44
CA GLY A 262 -11.42 7.25 9.64
C GLY A 262 -11.60 6.00 10.49
N TYR A 263 -11.13 6.01 11.74
CA TYR A 263 -11.10 4.85 12.62
C TYR A 263 -12.08 4.93 13.80
N ASN A 264 -13.07 5.83 13.74
CA ASN A 264 -14.15 5.94 14.73
C ASN A 264 -15.41 5.12 14.36
N LYS A 265 -15.29 4.17 13.43
CA LYS A 265 -16.38 3.29 12.98
C LYS A 265 -15.96 1.82 12.99
N ASP A 266 -16.91 0.94 13.27
CA ASP A 266 -16.69 -0.50 13.34
C ASP A 266 -16.22 -1.09 12.00
N GLU A 267 -16.66 -0.51 10.89
CA GLU A 267 -16.28 -0.92 9.52
C GLU A 267 -14.75 -0.93 9.31
N ARG A 268 -13.99 -0.09 10.03
CA ARG A 268 -12.51 -0.06 9.94
C ARG A 268 -11.84 -0.58 11.19
N MET A 269 -12.35 -0.25 12.38
CA MET A 269 -11.74 -0.72 13.64
C MET A 269 -11.94 -2.22 13.84
N GLY A 270 -13.10 -2.78 13.49
CA GLY A 270 -13.40 -4.20 13.62
C GLY A 270 -12.40 -5.07 12.85
N PRO A 271 -12.23 -4.87 11.52
CA PRO A 271 -11.22 -5.61 10.75
C PRO A 271 -9.78 -5.44 11.27
N LEU A 272 -9.42 -4.24 11.75
CA LEU A 272 -8.11 -4.02 12.37
C LEU A 272 -7.93 -4.86 13.64
N LEU A 273 -8.93 -4.89 14.53
CA LEU A 273 -8.90 -5.72 15.73
C LEU A 273 -8.84 -7.22 15.39
N GLN A 274 -9.53 -7.66 14.34
CA GLN A 274 -9.41 -9.03 13.83
C GLN A 274 -7.99 -9.33 13.35
N LYS A 275 -7.34 -8.41 12.65
CA LYS A 275 -5.94 -8.56 12.22
C LYS A 275 -4.99 -8.67 13.42
N ILE A 276 -5.22 -7.89 14.47
CA ILE A 276 -4.47 -7.98 15.74
C ILE A 276 -4.69 -9.35 16.40
N ALA A 277 -5.94 -9.79 16.52
CA ALA A 277 -6.29 -11.08 17.11
C ALA A 277 -5.66 -12.25 16.34
N TRP A 278 -5.68 -12.19 15.01
CA TRP A 278 -5.00 -13.18 14.17
C TRP A 278 -3.49 -13.18 14.41
N ALA A 279 -2.84 -12.02 14.51
CA ALA A 279 -1.40 -11.96 14.77
C ALA A 279 -1.04 -12.57 16.13
N LEU A 280 -1.87 -12.37 17.16
CA LEU A 280 -1.71 -13.02 18.46
C LEU A 280 -1.85 -14.55 18.37
N TYR A 281 -2.88 -15.01 17.66
CA TYR A 281 -3.11 -16.44 17.40
C TYR A 281 -1.94 -17.09 16.66
N ASP A 282 -1.50 -16.49 15.55
CA ASP A 282 -0.38 -16.98 14.75
C ASP A 282 0.92 -17.02 15.57
N ARG A 283 1.13 -16.02 16.45
CA ARG A 283 2.28 -16.00 17.36
C ARG A 283 2.26 -17.16 18.34
N VAL A 284 1.12 -17.45 18.95
CA VAL A 284 0.96 -18.57 19.89
C VAL A 284 1.28 -19.89 19.20
N ILE A 285 0.75 -20.12 17.99
CA ILE A 285 1.02 -21.36 17.23
C ILE A 285 2.50 -21.52 16.88
N ARG A 286 3.18 -20.43 16.48
CA ARG A 286 4.59 -20.52 16.04
C ARG A 286 5.57 -20.72 17.17
N VAL A 287 5.28 -20.17 18.35
CA VAL A 287 6.22 -20.13 19.49
C VAL A 287 5.97 -21.27 20.47
N MET A 288 4.74 -21.76 20.57
CA MET A 288 4.38 -22.82 21.50
C MET A 288 4.85 -24.18 20.98
N ASP A 289 5.84 -24.75 21.65
CA ASP A 289 6.22 -26.14 21.45
C ASP A 289 5.31 -27.06 22.28
N ILE A 290 4.35 -27.71 21.62
CA ILE A 290 3.38 -28.64 22.24
C ILE A 290 4.10 -29.77 22.99
N ALA A 291 5.29 -30.18 22.55
CA ALA A 291 6.05 -31.26 23.21
C ALA A 291 6.53 -30.87 24.62
N THR A 292 6.60 -29.58 24.93
CA THR A 292 7.03 -29.07 26.24
C THR A 292 5.87 -28.85 27.21
N LEU A 293 4.62 -28.86 26.73
CA LEU A 293 3.42 -28.53 27.51
C LEU A 293 2.87 -29.69 28.35
N PHE A 294 3.11 -30.94 27.94
CA PHE A 294 2.54 -32.14 28.57
C PHE A 294 3.61 -33.06 29.20
N ARG A 295 4.68 -32.47 29.74
CA ARG A 295 5.68 -33.23 30.51
C ARG A 295 5.25 -33.46 31.96
#